data_AF-A0A1Y5F6L3-F1
#
_entry.id   AF-A0A1Y5F6L3-F1
#
_cell.length_a   1.000
_cell.length_b   1.000
_cell.length_c   1.000
_cell.angle_alpha   90.00
_cell.angle_beta   90.00
_cell.angle_gamma   90.00
#
_symmetry.space_group_name_H-M   'P 1'
#
loop_
_entity.id
_entity.type
_entity.pdbx_description
1 polymer ?
#
loop_
_entity_poly.entity_id
_entity_poly.type
_entity_poly.pdbx_seq_one_letter_code
_entity_poly.pdbx_strand_id
1 'polypeptide(L)'
;MNRKKKILTLLVILSLTSCVQKTTNKKSSSTSTTQSSVVPPSTDPGTDDPAGDPYVDPSLPSYYSLPEVVVHGTASPNRNPPPNGIFWASNRNIGSNDQYIFQTDSKLNIRIKALSGPSIYSTDSNNVQCNYSPLPYTKLKLSVCVRSSQGSCVFQHTFDDIAVGSYSYVKEFSVPANTSDPLVIEVKDVQWDYTCNYYANNGFPNQPGYCPFSAVGYADCVKFQIEFSTDETQDLPGPRY
;
A
#
# COMPACT_ATOMS: atom_id res chain seq x y z
N MET A 1 -19.30 56.26 27.49
CA MET A 1 -18.97 55.19 28.47
C MET A 1 -18.85 53.87 27.71
N ASN A 2 -17.71 53.20 27.90
CA ASN A 2 -17.20 52.00 27.21
C ASN A 2 -18.13 50.77 27.35
N ARG A 3 -18.14 49.74 26.49
CA ARG A 3 -17.03 48.86 26.08
C ARG A 3 -17.41 48.03 24.84
N LYS A 4 -16.54 48.01 23.83
CA LYS A 4 -16.54 46.97 22.77
C LYS A 4 -15.81 45.73 23.29
N LYS A 5 -16.48 44.58 23.38
CA LYS A 5 -15.82 43.27 23.59
C LYS A 5 -15.40 42.73 22.22
N LYS A 6 -14.09 42.70 21.96
CA LYS A 6 -13.53 41.92 20.84
C LYS A 6 -13.26 40.51 21.36
N ILE A 7 -13.96 39.52 20.82
CA ILE A 7 -13.67 38.10 21.05
C ILE A 7 -12.57 37.74 20.04
N LEU A 8 -11.39 37.43 20.56
CA LEU A 8 -10.24 36.94 19.81
C LEU A 8 -10.36 35.42 19.75
N THR A 9 -10.84 34.88 18.64
CA THR A 9 -10.87 33.43 18.41
C THR A 9 -9.49 32.97 17.97
N LEU A 10 -8.80 32.24 18.85
CA LEU A 10 -7.49 31.64 18.59
C LEU A 10 -7.69 30.35 17.77
N LEU A 11 -7.33 30.38 16.48
CA LEU A 11 -7.32 29.20 15.61
C LEU A 11 -5.96 28.49 15.79
N VAL A 12 -5.94 27.40 16.57
CA VAL A 12 -4.77 26.52 16.68
C VAL A 12 -4.90 25.48 15.56
N ILE A 13 -4.19 25.69 14.46
CA ILE A 13 -4.06 24.71 13.38
C ILE A 13 -2.90 23.78 13.77
N LEU A 14 -3.21 22.62 14.36
CA LEU A 14 -2.27 21.51 14.44
C LEU A 14 -2.21 20.85 13.07
N SER A 15 -1.25 21.25 12.25
CA SER A 15 -0.86 20.49 11.06
C SER A 15 -0.09 19.25 11.51
N LEU A 16 -0.76 18.10 11.53
CA LEU A 16 -0.12 16.79 11.63
C LEU A 16 0.66 16.55 10.33
N THR A 17 1.93 16.92 10.29
CA THR A 17 2.86 16.46 9.26
C THR A 17 3.18 14.99 9.55
N SER A 18 2.55 14.08 8.81
CA SER A 18 2.95 12.68 8.78
C SER A 18 4.35 12.57 8.19
N CYS A 19 5.36 12.38 9.03
CA CYS A 19 6.72 12.14 8.56
C CYS A 19 6.77 10.81 7.80
N VAL A 20 7.14 10.85 6.52
CA VAL A 20 7.51 9.66 5.75
C VAL A 20 8.71 9.00 6.45
N GLN A 21 8.56 7.76 6.90
CA GLN A 21 9.64 7.04 7.57
C GLN A 21 10.59 6.45 6.52
N LYS A 22 11.88 6.82 6.59
CA LYS A 22 12.95 6.15 5.88
C LYS A 22 13.37 4.93 6.71
N THR A 23 13.17 3.72 6.21
CA THR A 23 13.55 2.48 6.90
C THR A 23 14.98 2.08 6.55
N THR A 24 15.92 2.19 7.49
CA THR A 24 17.30 1.70 7.29
C THR A 24 17.42 0.24 7.70
N ASN A 25 17.69 -0.67 6.76
CA ASN A 25 17.96 -2.08 7.07
C ASN A 25 19.39 -2.23 7.63
N LYS A 26 19.52 -2.47 8.95
CA LYS A 26 20.81 -2.79 9.57
C LYS A 26 21.03 -4.31 9.55
N LYS A 27 21.88 -4.80 8.63
CA LYS A 27 22.25 -6.22 8.52
C LYS A 27 23.00 -6.66 9.79
N SER A 28 22.43 -7.59 10.56
CA SER A 28 23.16 -8.29 11.62
C SER A 28 24.01 -9.38 10.99
N SER A 29 25.32 -9.16 10.92
CA SER A 29 26.27 -10.14 10.42
C SER A 29 26.50 -11.18 11.52
N SER A 30 26.14 -12.44 11.26
CA SER A 30 26.59 -13.58 12.06
C SER A 30 27.47 -14.47 11.20
N THR A 31 28.73 -14.56 11.58
CA THR A 31 29.78 -15.35 10.96
C THR A 31 29.75 -16.76 11.54
N SER A 32 29.70 -17.81 10.71
CA SER A 32 30.23 -19.13 11.07
C SER A 32 30.53 -20.00 9.84
N THR A 33 31.82 -20.09 9.53
CA THR A 33 32.64 -21.25 9.12
C THR A 33 31.99 -22.53 8.56
N THR A 34 32.32 -22.80 7.29
CA THR A 34 32.68 -24.07 6.60
C THR A 34 32.08 -25.42 7.05
N GLN A 35 31.49 -26.15 6.08
CA GLN A 35 31.99 -27.47 5.67
C GLN A 35 31.47 -27.93 4.30
N SER A 36 32.39 -28.54 3.55
CA SER A 36 32.26 -29.06 2.18
C SER A 36 31.62 -30.46 2.18
N SER A 37 30.75 -30.74 1.21
CA SER A 37 30.52 -32.11 0.73
C SER A 37 30.01 -32.11 -0.72
N VAL A 38 30.27 -33.23 -1.37
CA VAL A 38 30.48 -33.44 -2.81
C VAL A 38 29.16 -33.66 -3.57
N VAL A 39 29.09 -33.12 -4.79
CA VAL A 39 28.01 -33.30 -5.79
C VAL A 39 28.16 -34.64 -6.53
N PRO A 40 27.06 -35.32 -6.87
CA PRO A 40 26.95 -36.03 -8.14
C PRO A 40 25.81 -35.48 -9.05
N PRO A 41 25.90 -35.62 -10.38
CA PRO A 41 25.16 -34.81 -11.36
C PRO A 41 23.90 -35.49 -11.92
N SER A 42 23.14 -34.70 -12.72
CA SER A 42 22.03 -35.04 -13.65
C SER A 42 20.60 -35.02 -13.05
N THR A 43 19.56 -34.46 -13.66
CA THR A 43 19.35 -33.74 -14.95
C THR A 43 18.03 -32.95 -14.83
N ASP A 44 18.06 -31.74 -15.38
CA ASP A 44 17.03 -30.68 -15.48
C ASP A 44 15.67 -31.17 -16.05
N PRO A 45 14.53 -30.50 -15.71
CA PRO A 45 14.20 -29.24 -16.37
C PRO A 45 13.63 -28.15 -15.45
N GLY A 46 14.26 -26.98 -15.46
CA GLY A 46 13.69 -25.67 -15.13
C GLY A 46 13.58 -25.36 -13.64
N THR A 47 14.70 -25.30 -12.92
CA THR A 47 14.73 -24.57 -11.65
C THR A 47 14.80 -23.07 -11.91
N ASP A 48 13.72 -22.37 -11.55
CA ASP A 48 13.69 -20.93 -11.37
C ASP A 48 14.92 -20.48 -10.56
N ASP A 49 15.61 -19.47 -11.09
CA ASP A 49 16.79 -18.86 -10.50
C ASP A 49 16.56 -18.61 -8.99
N PRO A 50 17.44 -19.10 -8.09
CA PRO A 50 17.39 -18.68 -6.71
C PRO A 50 17.74 -17.20 -6.71
N ALA A 51 16.74 -16.35 -6.46
CA ALA A 51 16.83 -14.93 -6.23
C ALA A 51 18.25 -14.51 -5.82
N GLY A 52 19.04 -14.07 -6.81
CA GLY A 52 20.32 -13.45 -6.54
C GLY A 52 20.05 -12.32 -5.57
N ASP A 53 20.79 -12.29 -4.46
CA ASP A 53 20.68 -11.25 -3.43
C ASP A 53 20.67 -9.91 -4.18
N PRO A 54 19.54 -9.17 -4.19
CA PRO A 54 19.41 -8.02 -5.07
C PRO A 54 20.55 -7.07 -4.75
N TYR A 55 21.30 -6.65 -5.76
CA TYR A 55 22.39 -5.70 -5.57
C TYR A 55 21.85 -4.47 -4.83
N VAL A 56 22.23 -4.33 -3.56
CA VAL A 56 21.87 -3.17 -2.75
C VAL A 56 22.99 -2.16 -2.93
N ASP A 57 22.73 -1.08 -3.64
CA ASP A 57 23.63 0.07 -3.63
C ASP A 57 23.58 0.73 -2.24
N PRO A 58 24.63 0.63 -1.42
CA PRO A 58 24.61 1.20 -0.08
C PRO A 58 24.69 2.74 -0.09
N SER A 59 25.00 3.36 -1.23
CA SER A 59 25.04 4.81 -1.38
C SER A 59 23.65 5.43 -1.58
N LEU A 60 22.70 4.64 -2.06
CA LEU A 60 21.32 5.09 -2.23
C LEU A 60 20.56 5.04 -0.89
N PRO A 61 19.68 6.02 -0.62
CA PRO A 61 18.75 5.91 0.49
C PRO A 61 17.84 4.69 0.32
N SER A 62 17.38 4.15 1.44
CA SER A 62 16.40 3.06 1.42
C SER A 62 15.09 3.49 0.76
N TYR A 63 14.37 2.52 0.20
CA TYR A 63 13.04 2.69 -0.36
C TYR A 63 12.09 3.39 0.63
N TYR A 64 11.01 3.95 0.10
CA TYR A 64 10.05 4.70 0.89
C TYR A 64 8.93 3.81 1.41
N SER A 65 8.53 4.05 2.65
CA SER A 65 7.30 3.51 3.24
C SER A 65 6.32 4.64 3.50
N LEU A 66 5.18 4.61 2.84
CA LEU A 66 4.13 5.60 3.05
C LEU A 66 3.42 5.37 4.40
N PRO A 67 2.75 6.41 4.95
CA PRO A 67 1.85 6.24 6.08
C PRO A 67 0.80 5.14 5.81
N GLU A 68 0.30 4.51 6.87
CA GLU A 68 -0.79 3.54 6.76
C GLU A 68 -2.00 4.18 6.07
N VAL A 69 -2.54 3.48 5.09
CA VAL A 69 -3.68 3.91 4.31
C VAL A 69 -4.91 3.18 4.82
N VAL A 70 -5.92 3.95 5.23
CA VAL A 70 -7.25 3.44 5.59
C VAL A 70 -8.24 3.96 4.56
N VAL A 71 -9.09 3.09 4.02
CA VAL A 71 -10.14 3.46 3.05
C VAL A 71 -11.44 2.72 3.35
N HIS A 72 -12.56 3.39 3.12
CA HIS A 72 -13.87 2.74 3.08
C HIS A 72 -14.05 1.94 1.79
N GLY A 73 -14.86 0.89 1.87
CA GLY A 73 -15.41 0.23 0.69
C GLY A 73 -16.46 1.07 -0.05
N THR A 74 -16.95 0.56 -1.18
CA THR A 74 -18.00 1.21 -2.00
C THR A 74 -19.17 0.28 -2.30
N ALA A 75 -19.22 -0.91 -1.72
CA ALA A 75 -20.32 -1.85 -1.97
C ALA A 75 -21.67 -1.28 -1.52
N SER A 76 -22.71 -1.55 -2.32
CA SER A 76 -24.01 -0.87 -2.25
C SER A 76 -24.71 -1.02 -0.87
N PRO A 77 -25.31 0.06 -0.32
CA PRO A 77 -25.36 1.42 -0.87
C PRO A 77 -24.04 2.18 -0.70
N ASN A 78 -23.51 2.83 -1.74
CA ASN A 78 -22.29 3.64 -1.64
C ASN A 78 -22.57 5.00 -0.97
N ARG A 79 -22.66 5.02 0.37
CA ARG A 79 -22.97 6.24 1.14
C ARG A 79 -21.75 7.15 1.35
N ASN A 80 -20.55 6.62 1.18
CA ASN A 80 -19.28 7.33 1.38
C ASN A 80 -18.40 7.22 0.12
N PRO A 81 -18.86 7.73 -1.04
CA PRO A 81 -18.12 7.56 -2.28
C PRO A 81 -16.77 8.29 -2.18
N PRO A 82 -15.66 7.65 -2.60
CA PRO A 82 -14.37 8.30 -2.61
C PRO A 82 -14.35 9.47 -3.63
N PRO A 83 -13.59 10.55 -3.36
CA PRO A 83 -13.47 11.68 -4.27
C PRO A 83 -13.04 11.22 -5.68
N ASN A 84 -13.83 11.57 -6.70
CA ASN A 84 -13.61 11.19 -8.10
C ASN A 84 -13.46 9.66 -8.33
N GLY A 85 -14.03 8.84 -7.44
CA GLY A 85 -13.87 7.38 -7.52
C GLY A 85 -12.50 6.87 -7.11
N ILE A 86 -11.66 7.69 -6.46
CA ILE A 86 -10.29 7.36 -6.05
C ILE A 86 -10.21 7.19 -4.54
N PHE A 87 -10.05 5.96 -4.09
CA PHE A 87 -10.03 5.61 -2.66
C PHE A 87 -8.91 6.36 -1.92
N TRP A 88 -7.74 6.42 -2.54
CA TRP A 88 -6.57 7.12 -2.02
C TRP A 88 -5.68 7.60 -3.17
N ALA A 89 -5.04 8.76 -3.03
CA ALA A 89 -4.08 9.26 -4.02
C ALA A 89 -2.90 9.98 -3.35
N SER A 90 -1.67 9.72 -3.81
CA SER A 90 -0.46 10.30 -3.20
C SER A 90 -0.46 11.83 -3.21
N ASN A 91 -0.96 12.46 -4.28
CA ASN A 91 -1.03 13.93 -4.39
C ASN A 91 -2.08 14.58 -3.46
N ARG A 92 -3.03 13.81 -2.95
CA ARG A 92 -4.06 14.26 -1.99
C ARG A 92 -3.67 13.96 -0.55
N ASN A 93 -3.03 12.81 -0.35
CA ASN A 93 -2.85 12.21 0.96
C ASN A 93 -1.41 12.30 1.50
N ILE A 94 -0.45 12.75 0.69
CA ILE A 94 0.92 13.04 1.10
C ILE A 94 1.14 14.56 1.06
N GLY A 95 1.86 15.10 2.05
CA GLY A 95 2.12 16.53 2.15
C GLY A 95 2.82 17.08 0.91
N SER A 96 2.52 18.33 0.53
CA SER A 96 3.12 18.98 -0.64
C SER A 96 4.66 18.99 -0.59
N ASN A 97 5.22 19.11 0.61
CA ASN A 97 6.67 19.13 0.84
C ASN A 97 7.33 17.76 0.62
N ASP A 98 6.55 16.68 0.63
CA ASP A 98 7.05 15.32 0.46
C ASP A 98 6.78 14.78 -0.95
N GLN A 99 6.10 15.54 -1.83
CA GLN A 99 5.77 15.05 -3.18
C GLN A 99 7.00 14.74 -4.03
N TYR A 100 8.15 15.37 -3.75
CA TYR A 100 9.40 15.13 -4.48
C TYR A 100 9.86 13.66 -4.43
N ILE A 101 9.44 12.88 -3.43
CA ILE A 101 9.81 11.46 -3.32
C ILE A 101 9.26 10.61 -4.47
N PHE A 102 8.24 11.09 -5.18
CA PHE A 102 7.65 10.40 -6.33
C PHE A 102 8.23 10.87 -7.67
N GLN A 103 9.26 11.72 -7.66
CA GLN A 103 9.99 12.08 -8.88
C GLN A 103 10.93 10.95 -9.25
N THR A 104 10.81 10.51 -10.51
CA THR A 104 11.67 9.50 -11.14
C THR A 104 11.49 9.64 -12.65
N ASP A 105 12.52 9.29 -13.42
CA ASP A 105 12.47 9.27 -14.87
C ASP A 105 12.59 7.86 -15.47
N SER A 106 12.94 6.87 -14.64
CA SER A 106 13.35 5.55 -15.14
C SER A 106 12.78 4.36 -14.37
N LYS A 107 12.51 4.47 -13.06
CA LYS A 107 12.10 3.31 -12.25
C LYS A 107 11.06 3.68 -11.22
N LEU A 108 9.94 2.95 -11.20
CA LEU A 108 9.00 2.96 -10.07
C LEU A 108 8.56 1.53 -9.75
N ASN A 109 9.03 1.01 -8.62
CA ASN A 109 8.57 -0.28 -8.08
C ASN A 109 7.61 -0.03 -6.92
N ILE A 110 6.51 -0.79 -6.85
CA ILE A 110 5.54 -0.71 -5.76
C ILE A 110 5.29 -2.10 -5.20
N ARG A 111 5.16 -2.20 -3.88
CA ARG A 111 4.55 -3.34 -3.20
C ARG A 111 3.58 -2.88 -2.12
N ILE A 112 2.63 -3.74 -1.78
CA ILE A 112 1.57 -3.43 -0.84
C ILE A 112 1.64 -4.40 0.33
N LYS A 113 1.54 -3.88 1.55
CA LYS A 113 1.37 -4.68 2.76
C LYS A 113 -0.08 -4.62 3.21
N ALA A 114 -0.76 -5.76 3.26
CA ALA A 114 -2.08 -5.82 3.88
C ALA A 114 -1.92 -5.77 5.41
N LEU A 115 -2.73 -4.95 6.07
CA LEU A 115 -2.71 -4.80 7.52
C LEU A 115 -4.04 -5.28 8.11
N SER A 116 -4.10 -5.51 9.42
CA SER A 116 -5.35 -5.81 10.09
C SER A 116 -6.32 -4.62 9.98
N GLY A 117 -7.62 -4.88 10.00
CA GLY A 117 -8.67 -3.85 10.02
C GLY A 117 -8.38 -2.71 11.02
N PRO A 118 -8.74 -1.46 10.68
CA PRO A 118 -8.47 -0.33 11.56
C PRO A 118 -9.38 -0.39 12.79
N SER A 119 -8.97 0.28 13.88
CA SER A 119 -9.78 0.34 15.11
C SER A 119 -11.13 1.01 14.85
N ILE A 120 -12.16 0.63 15.62
CA ILE A 120 -13.44 1.33 15.59
C ILE A 120 -13.23 2.85 15.80
N TYR A 121 -14.01 3.66 15.09
CA TYR A 121 -13.95 5.12 15.14
C TYR A 121 -12.66 5.75 14.57
N SER A 122 -11.75 4.98 13.97
CA SER A 122 -10.66 5.55 13.18
C SER A 122 -11.21 6.33 12.00
N THR A 123 -10.39 7.22 11.44
CA THR A 123 -10.73 7.99 10.25
C THR A 123 -10.00 7.40 9.04
N ASP A 124 -10.69 7.34 7.91
CA ASP A 124 -10.09 6.97 6.64
C ASP A 124 -9.30 8.13 6.01
N SER A 125 -8.67 7.85 4.88
CA SER A 125 -7.84 8.81 4.16
C SER A 125 -8.61 9.99 3.56
N ASN A 126 -9.95 9.96 3.59
CA ASN A 126 -10.83 11.01 3.09
C ASN A 126 -11.59 11.71 4.23
N ASN A 127 -11.13 11.56 5.47
CA ASN A 127 -11.72 12.13 6.68
C ASN A 127 -13.11 11.58 7.05
N VAL A 128 -13.44 10.37 6.60
CA VAL A 128 -14.69 9.67 6.94
C VAL A 128 -14.43 8.68 8.08
N GLN A 129 -15.32 8.62 9.06
CA GLN A 129 -15.18 7.73 10.21
C GLN A 129 -15.57 6.29 9.88
N CYS A 130 -14.72 5.34 10.27
CA CYS A 130 -15.00 3.91 10.24
C CYS A 130 -15.99 3.55 11.35
N ASN A 131 -17.21 3.18 10.96
CA ASN A 131 -18.34 3.06 11.89
C ASN A 131 -18.48 1.69 12.55
N TYR A 132 -17.89 0.65 11.96
CA TYR A 132 -18.02 -0.72 12.45
C TYR A 132 -16.73 -1.23 13.08
N SER A 133 -16.88 -2.26 13.93
CA SER A 133 -15.73 -2.98 14.47
C SER A 133 -14.93 -3.60 13.33
N PRO A 134 -13.58 -3.65 13.44
CA PRO A 134 -12.74 -4.24 12.40
C PRO A 134 -13.19 -5.66 12.09
N LEU A 135 -13.61 -5.86 10.84
CA LEU A 135 -14.02 -7.17 10.36
C LEU A 135 -12.76 -7.99 10.04
N PRO A 136 -12.66 -9.26 10.49
CA PRO A 136 -11.46 -10.07 10.34
C PRO A 136 -11.32 -10.64 8.92
N TYR A 137 -10.99 -9.79 7.94
CA TYR A 137 -10.46 -10.26 6.66
C TYR A 137 -9.05 -10.85 6.85
N THR A 138 -8.70 -11.83 6.01
CA THR A 138 -7.37 -12.46 6.04
C THR A 138 -6.52 -12.09 4.83
N LYS A 139 -7.14 -11.61 3.76
CA LYS A 139 -6.45 -11.14 2.55
C LYS A 139 -7.10 -9.89 1.99
N LEU A 140 -6.30 -9.08 1.30
CA LEU A 140 -6.76 -7.96 0.50
C LEU A 140 -6.38 -8.13 -0.97
N LYS A 141 -7.17 -7.52 -1.83
CA LYS A 141 -6.88 -7.32 -3.25
C LYS A 141 -7.05 -5.84 -3.58
N LEU A 142 -6.03 -5.22 -4.18
CA LEU A 142 -5.98 -3.80 -4.46
C LEU A 142 -5.70 -3.53 -5.93
N SER A 143 -6.45 -2.61 -6.53
CA SER A 143 -6.14 -2.08 -7.86
C SER A 143 -5.44 -0.73 -7.73
N VAL A 144 -4.20 -0.65 -8.22
CA VAL A 144 -3.37 0.54 -8.18
C VAL A 144 -3.16 1.06 -9.59
N CYS A 145 -3.21 2.38 -9.73
CA CYS A 145 -2.88 3.10 -10.94
C CYS A 145 -1.71 4.05 -10.69
N VAL A 146 -0.79 4.13 -11.64
CA VAL A 146 0.27 5.14 -11.69
C VAL A 146 0.03 6.07 -12.89
N ARG A 147 0.21 7.37 -12.68
CA ARG A 147 0.09 8.40 -13.70
C ARG A 147 1.00 9.60 -13.43
N SER A 148 1.17 10.46 -14.43
CA SER A 148 1.75 11.79 -14.22
C SER A 148 0.78 12.70 -13.45
N SER A 149 1.31 13.76 -12.82
CA SER A 149 0.53 14.68 -11.98
C SER A 149 -0.72 15.25 -12.66
N GLN A 150 -0.65 15.56 -13.96
CA GLN A 150 -1.75 16.11 -14.76
C GLN A 150 -2.35 15.12 -15.77
N GLY A 151 -1.83 13.89 -15.82
CA GLY A 151 -2.24 12.88 -16.80
C GLY A 151 -3.44 12.05 -16.36
N SER A 152 -3.93 11.20 -17.26
CA SER A 152 -4.84 10.10 -16.94
C SER A 152 -4.08 8.89 -16.40
N CYS A 153 -4.80 7.90 -15.86
CA CYS A 153 -4.21 6.60 -15.53
C CYS A 153 -3.46 6.02 -16.74
N VAL A 154 -2.18 5.70 -16.58
CA VAL A 154 -1.36 5.14 -17.68
C VAL A 154 -1.12 3.65 -17.44
N PHE A 155 -0.73 3.29 -16.22
CA PHE A 155 -0.40 1.91 -15.87
C PHE A 155 -1.22 1.48 -14.67
N GLN A 156 -1.98 0.39 -14.85
CA GLN A 156 -2.78 -0.20 -13.79
C GLN A 156 -2.27 -1.61 -13.50
N HIS A 157 -2.24 -1.95 -12.22
CA HIS A 157 -1.94 -3.30 -11.76
C HIS A 157 -2.86 -3.66 -10.60
N THR A 158 -3.24 -4.93 -10.54
CA THR A 158 -4.02 -5.47 -9.43
C THR A 158 -3.12 -6.39 -8.62
N PHE A 159 -2.85 -6.00 -7.38
CA PHE A 159 -2.20 -6.84 -6.39
C PHE A 159 -3.28 -7.68 -5.72
N ASP A 160 -3.23 -8.99 -5.91
CA ASP A 160 -4.17 -9.96 -5.36
C ASP A 160 -3.53 -10.84 -4.29
N ASP A 161 -4.37 -11.58 -3.56
CA ASP A 161 -3.94 -12.56 -2.55
C ASP A 161 -2.96 -12.05 -1.49
N ILE A 162 -3.03 -10.75 -1.15
CA ILE A 162 -2.14 -10.13 -0.17
C ILE A 162 -2.60 -10.52 1.24
N ALA A 163 -1.94 -11.51 1.83
CA ALA A 163 -2.24 -11.93 3.20
C ALA A 163 -1.98 -10.82 4.22
N VAL A 164 -2.87 -10.67 5.20
CA VAL A 164 -2.71 -9.73 6.31
C VAL A 164 -1.39 -10.01 7.04
N GLY A 165 -0.59 -8.96 7.24
CA GLY A 165 0.75 -9.05 7.82
C GLY A 165 1.86 -9.34 6.82
N SER A 166 1.53 -9.60 5.55
CA SER A 166 2.48 -9.93 4.48
C SER A 166 2.52 -8.85 3.39
N TYR A 167 3.61 -8.84 2.62
CA TYR A 167 3.78 -8.00 1.43
C TYR A 167 3.33 -8.75 0.17
N SER A 168 2.77 -8.02 -0.79
CA SER A 168 2.58 -8.48 -2.16
C SER A 168 3.93 -8.72 -2.85
N TYR A 169 3.89 -9.30 -4.05
CA TYR A 169 5.03 -9.24 -4.96
C TYR A 169 5.28 -7.78 -5.36
N VAL A 170 6.51 -7.48 -5.75
CA VAL A 170 6.93 -6.17 -6.22
C VAL A 170 6.54 -6.03 -7.69
N LYS A 171 5.81 -4.97 -8.02
CA LYS A 171 5.47 -4.61 -9.39
C LYS A 171 6.29 -3.42 -9.85
N GLU A 172 7.04 -3.59 -10.93
CA GLU A 172 7.62 -2.49 -11.69
C GLU A 172 6.57 -1.85 -12.59
N PHE A 173 6.42 -0.54 -12.47
CA PHE A 173 5.58 0.30 -13.31
C PHE A 173 6.46 1.07 -14.28
N SER A 174 6.05 1.11 -15.54
CA SER A 174 6.70 1.97 -16.53
C SER A 174 6.51 3.45 -16.13
N VAL A 175 7.58 4.22 -16.24
CA VAL A 175 7.55 5.67 -16.01
C VAL A 175 7.22 6.37 -17.33
N PRO A 176 6.20 7.24 -17.40
CA PRO A 176 5.95 8.02 -18.61
C PRO A 176 7.17 8.87 -18.96
N ALA A 177 7.54 8.93 -20.24
CA ALA A 177 8.70 9.72 -20.67
C ALA A 177 8.54 11.22 -20.32
N ASN A 178 9.65 11.87 -19.99
CA ASN A 178 9.73 13.31 -19.72
C ASN A 178 8.88 13.81 -18.53
N THR A 179 8.72 13.00 -17.48
CA THR A 179 8.05 13.45 -16.25
C THR A 179 9.01 14.25 -15.37
N SER A 180 9.01 15.59 -15.51
CA SER A 180 9.64 16.48 -14.53
C SER A 180 8.84 16.60 -13.23
N ASP A 181 7.56 16.25 -13.29
CA ASP A 181 6.62 16.32 -12.18
C ASP A 181 6.57 14.99 -11.41
N PRO A 182 6.32 15.02 -10.09
CA PRO A 182 6.08 13.82 -9.31
C PRO A 182 4.98 12.94 -9.91
N LEU A 183 5.20 11.62 -9.89
CA LEU A 183 4.18 10.64 -10.24
C LEU A 183 3.09 10.59 -9.16
N VAL A 184 1.89 10.20 -9.57
CA VAL A 184 0.75 10.00 -8.67
C VAL A 184 0.41 8.53 -8.64
N ILE A 185 0.42 7.97 -7.43
CA ILE A 185 -0.06 6.62 -7.13
C ILE A 185 -1.50 6.75 -6.65
N GLU A 186 -2.43 6.06 -7.31
CA GLU A 186 -3.85 6.04 -6.98
C GLU A 186 -4.31 4.62 -6.64
N VAL A 187 -5.07 4.48 -5.56
CA VAL A 187 -5.81 3.25 -5.25
C VAL A 187 -7.22 3.39 -5.81
N LYS A 188 -7.56 2.52 -6.76
CA LYS A 188 -8.78 2.56 -7.57
C LYS A 188 -9.87 1.65 -7.04
N ASP A 189 -9.49 0.54 -6.41
CA ASP A 189 -10.42 -0.42 -5.84
C ASP A 189 -9.73 -1.21 -4.72
N VAL A 190 -10.51 -1.64 -3.73
CA VAL A 190 -10.07 -2.57 -2.69
C VAL A 190 -11.15 -3.59 -2.40
N GLN A 191 -10.73 -4.85 -2.36
CA GLN A 191 -11.55 -6.02 -2.10
C GLN A 191 -10.93 -6.84 -0.96
N TRP A 192 -11.76 -7.65 -0.31
CA TRP A 192 -11.37 -8.50 0.82
C TRP A 192 -11.97 -9.90 0.69
N ASP A 193 -11.60 -10.82 1.57
CA ASP A 193 -12.18 -12.16 1.65
C ASP A 193 -13.18 -12.33 2.81
N TYR A 194 -13.43 -11.26 3.59
CA TYR A 194 -14.25 -11.32 4.80
C TYR A 194 -15.64 -11.89 4.55
N THR A 195 -16.31 -11.53 3.45
CA THR A 195 -17.68 -12.00 3.17
C THR A 195 -17.75 -13.53 3.18
N CYS A 196 -16.82 -14.20 2.50
CA CYS A 196 -16.78 -15.66 2.49
C CYS A 196 -16.43 -16.23 3.86
N ASN A 197 -15.40 -15.68 4.51
CA ASN A 197 -14.99 -16.12 5.85
C ASN A 197 -16.15 -16.02 6.86
N TYR A 198 -16.96 -14.96 6.77
CA TYR A 198 -18.15 -14.78 7.60
C TYR A 198 -19.14 -15.92 7.38
N TYR A 199 -19.49 -16.24 6.13
CA TYR A 199 -20.46 -17.31 5.87
C TYR A 199 -19.92 -18.70 6.24
N ALA A 200 -18.64 -18.98 5.95
CA ALA A 200 -17.99 -20.24 6.31
C ALA A 200 -17.97 -20.46 7.83
N ASN A 201 -17.65 -19.43 8.60
CA ASN A 201 -17.56 -19.51 10.06
C ASN A 201 -18.93 -19.54 10.76
N ASN A 202 -20.00 -19.11 10.11
CA ASN A 202 -21.35 -19.11 10.66
C ASN A 202 -22.21 -20.30 10.21
N GLY A 203 -21.62 -21.31 9.57
CA GLY A 203 -22.29 -22.58 9.26
C GLY A 203 -23.40 -22.47 8.22
N PHE A 204 -23.37 -21.45 7.37
CA PHE A 204 -24.34 -21.32 6.29
C PHE A 204 -24.10 -22.42 5.23
N PRO A 205 -25.14 -23.20 4.87
CA PRO A 205 -24.99 -24.29 3.90
C PRO A 205 -24.61 -23.75 2.51
N ASN A 206 -23.81 -24.53 1.76
CA ASN A 206 -23.31 -24.26 0.40
C ASN A 206 -22.15 -23.26 0.26
N GLN A 207 -21.25 -23.16 1.25
CA GLN A 207 -20.01 -22.39 1.05
C GLN A 207 -19.04 -23.14 0.13
N PRO A 208 -18.60 -22.54 -0.99
CA PRO A 208 -17.56 -23.13 -1.82
C PRO A 208 -16.27 -23.30 -1.01
N GLY A 209 -15.48 -24.34 -1.29
CA GLY A 209 -14.17 -24.57 -0.65
C GLY A 209 -13.11 -23.52 -0.98
N TYR A 210 -13.47 -22.45 -1.69
CA TYR A 210 -12.65 -21.31 -2.07
C TYR A 210 -13.35 -20.02 -1.65
N CYS A 211 -12.62 -19.10 -1.03
CA CYS A 211 -13.15 -17.80 -0.64
C CYS A 211 -12.85 -16.71 -1.67
N PRO A 212 -13.83 -16.32 -2.51
CA PRO A 212 -13.62 -15.26 -3.49
C PRO A 212 -13.48 -13.90 -2.81
N PHE A 213 -12.71 -13.02 -3.45
CA PHE A 213 -12.69 -11.61 -3.10
C PHE A 213 -14.06 -10.96 -3.37
N SER A 214 -14.50 -10.13 -2.43
CA SER A 214 -15.71 -9.30 -2.54
C SER A 214 -15.38 -7.83 -2.31
N ALA A 215 -16.22 -6.95 -2.85
CA ALA A 215 -16.13 -5.53 -2.56
C ALA A 215 -16.32 -5.27 -1.06
N VAL A 216 -15.52 -4.36 -0.52
CA VAL A 216 -15.64 -3.91 0.88
C VAL A 216 -16.96 -3.14 1.05
N GLY A 217 -17.66 -3.37 2.16
CA GLY A 217 -18.89 -2.66 2.51
C GLY A 217 -18.66 -1.16 2.64
N TYR A 218 -19.65 -0.33 2.27
CA TYR A 218 -19.50 1.14 2.29
C TYR A 218 -19.19 1.75 3.67
N ALA A 219 -19.52 1.02 4.73
CA ALA A 219 -19.32 1.44 6.11
C ALA A 219 -18.14 0.74 6.78
N ASP A 220 -17.54 -0.21 6.06
CA ASP A 220 -16.40 -0.98 6.52
C ASP A 220 -15.12 -0.37 5.97
N CYS A 221 -14.06 -0.48 6.76
CA CYS A 221 -12.75 0.02 6.41
C CYS A 221 -11.74 -1.11 6.33
N VAL A 222 -10.80 -0.94 5.41
CA VAL A 222 -9.62 -1.78 5.27
C VAL A 222 -8.37 -0.94 5.44
N LYS A 223 -7.26 -1.60 5.80
CA LYS A 223 -5.99 -0.95 6.09
C LYS A 223 -4.85 -1.65 5.38
N PHE A 224 -3.97 -0.86 4.80
CA PHE A 224 -2.79 -1.35 4.11
C PHE A 224 -1.68 -0.30 4.14
N GLN A 225 -0.49 -0.67 3.69
CA GLN A 225 0.63 0.25 3.53
C GLN A 225 1.25 0.08 2.15
N ILE A 226 1.62 1.19 1.54
CA ILE A 226 2.31 1.21 0.25
C ILE A 226 3.79 1.45 0.51
N GLU A 227 4.64 0.59 -0.05
CA GLU A 227 6.07 0.83 -0.15
C GLU A 227 6.45 0.95 -1.61
N PHE A 228 7.39 1.84 -1.92
CA PHE A 228 7.85 2.03 -3.29
C PHE A 228 9.33 2.40 -3.34
N SER A 229 9.98 2.06 -4.45
CA SER A 229 11.34 2.47 -4.76
C SER A 229 11.40 3.16 -6.11
N THR A 230 12.23 4.19 -6.19
CA THR A 230 12.60 4.91 -7.42
C THR A 230 14.05 4.60 -7.80
N ASP A 231 14.48 5.11 -8.95
CA ASP A 231 15.89 5.18 -9.39
C ASP A 231 16.82 5.80 -8.35
N GLU A 232 16.34 6.77 -7.58
CA GLU A 232 17.08 7.44 -6.50
C GLU A 232 17.06 6.66 -5.17
N THR A 233 16.60 5.41 -5.15
CA THR A 233 16.54 4.58 -3.93
C THR A 233 16.98 3.15 -4.17
N GLN A 234 17.32 2.48 -3.06
CA GLN A 234 17.47 1.02 -3.02
C GLN A 234 16.19 0.33 -3.46
N ASP A 235 16.33 -0.80 -4.14
CA ASP A 235 15.20 -1.60 -4.60
C ASP A 235 14.38 -2.19 -3.45
N LEU A 236 13.09 -2.37 -3.71
CA LEU A 236 12.22 -3.14 -2.83
C LEU A 236 12.67 -4.61 -2.78
N PRO A 237 12.79 -5.22 -1.58
CA PRO A 237 13.08 -6.63 -1.47
C PRO A 237 11.85 -7.48 -1.78
N GLY A 238 12.07 -8.76 -2.09
CA GLY A 238 11.01 -9.75 -2.28
C GLY A 238 10.78 -10.15 -3.74
N PRO A 239 9.87 -11.11 -3.96
CA PRO A 239 9.57 -11.64 -5.29
C PRO A 239 8.93 -10.57 -6.19
N ARG A 240 9.14 -10.70 -7.51
CA ARG A 240 8.63 -9.78 -8.55
C ARG A 240 7.60 -10.48 -9.44
N TYR A 241 6.70 -9.69 -10.04
CA TYR A 241 5.77 -10.15 -11.08
C TYR A 241 6.45 -10.38 -12.43
#